data_AF-A0A7Y4VBT4-F1
#
_entry.id   AF-A0A7Y4VBT4-F1
#
_cell.length_a   1.000
_cell.length_b   1.000
_cell.length_c   1.000
_cell.angle_alpha   90.00
_cell.angle_beta   90.00
_cell.angle_gamma   90.00
#
_symmetry.space_group_name_H-M   'P 1'
#
loop_
_entity.id
_entity.type
_entity.pdbx_description
1 polymer ?
#
loop_
_entity_poly.entity_id
_entity_poly.type
_entity_poly.pdbx_seq_one_letter_code
_entity_poly.pdbx_strand_id
1 'polypeptide(L)'
;MKNTLETRLGLFVALVALAAFIIMFTIGGFEKFQHGIRIHALFNSAKELKLGDRVKMAGVEVGRVEKIGLNESTNGVKVKITMRLRADAPVKTDTIAKIDFAGLMGQNFVSLDAASTKGSPVQNDTFLSTLEQPDLSAIMAKLDNVATGVENLTKSFTGDKIDNLFGPVTDFLKQNSGPLTTTIANLRTISGQIAEGKGTVGKLINDDALYNTALTTVSNLQSTSDEIKLAIGDARKVIEGVNAGKGTIGKLVTDEALYNETTASMTNLKEILQKINQGQGTVGKLVNDQEFYKNAKLTLQKLDKATEGLEDQGPLSVVGILANGLF
;
A
#
# COMPACT_ATOMS: atom_id res chain seq x y z
N MET A 1 -13.05 -104.92 65.12
CA MET A 1 -13.42 -103.55 64.73
C MET A 1 -12.15 -102.69 64.69
N LYS A 2 -11.44 -102.62 63.55
CA LYS A 2 -10.20 -101.83 63.39
C LYS A 2 -10.25 -100.76 62.29
N ASN A 3 -11.34 -100.64 61.53
CA ASN A 3 -11.36 -99.85 60.29
C ASN A 3 -12.08 -98.50 60.41
N THR A 4 -12.57 -98.10 61.58
CA THR A 4 -13.31 -96.83 61.74
C THR A 4 -12.41 -95.60 61.66
N LEU A 5 -11.14 -95.70 62.05
CA LEU A 5 -10.17 -94.60 61.95
C LEU A 5 -9.67 -94.38 60.52
N GLU A 6 -9.36 -95.46 59.80
CA GLU A 6 -8.85 -95.39 58.41
C GLU A 6 -9.91 -94.86 57.43
N THR A 7 -11.17 -95.28 57.56
CA THR A 7 -12.26 -94.75 56.70
C THR A 7 -12.56 -93.27 56.98
N ARG A 8 -12.49 -92.83 58.25
CA ARG A 8 -12.65 -91.42 58.61
C ARG A 8 -11.50 -90.56 58.09
N LEU A 9 -10.27 -91.08 58.14
CA LEU A 9 -9.09 -90.41 57.61
C LEU A 9 -9.15 -90.31 56.08
N GLY A 10 -9.52 -91.39 55.38
CA GLY A 10 -9.70 -91.40 53.94
C GLY A 10 -10.78 -90.42 53.47
N LEU A 11 -11.91 -90.35 54.18
CA LEU A 11 -12.99 -89.38 53.87
C LEU A 11 -12.54 -87.93 54.10
N PHE A 12 -11.79 -87.66 55.16
CA PHE A 12 -11.25 -86.32 55.43
C PHE A 12 -10.28 -85.88 54.32
N VAL A 13 -9.35 -86.75 53.92
CA VAL A 13 -8.41 -86.46 52.82
C VAL A 13 -9.16 -86.25 51.50
N ALA A 14 -10.18 -87.05 51.20
CA ALA A 14 -11.01 -86.88 50.01
C ALA A 14 -11.77 -85.53 50.02
N LEU A 15 -12.33 -85.13 51.17
CA LEU A 15 -13.00 -83.84 51.32
C LEU A 15 -12.02 -82.66 51.20
N VAL A 16 -10.82 -82.76 51.75
CA VAL A 16 -9.77 -81.74 51.61
C VAL A 16 -9.31 -81.65 50.15
N ALA A 17 -9.13 -82.77 49.47
CA ALA A 17 -8.79 -82.79 48.05
C ALA A 17 -9.91 -82.20 47.18
N LEU A 18 -11.18 -82.49 47.50
CA LEU A 18 -12.33 -81.91 46.84
C LEU A 18 -12.41 -80.40 47.08
N ALA A 19 -12.21 -79.95 48.32
CA ALA A 19 -12.18 -78.54 48.68
C ALA A 19 -11.02 -77.81 47.97
N ALA A 20 -9.83 -78.42 47.92
CA ALA A 20 -8.69 -77.88 47.18
C ALA A 20 -8.96 -77.82 45.67
N PHE A 21 -9.62 -78.83 45.10
CA PHE A 21 -10.03 -78.82 43.69
C PHE A 21 -11.04 -77.72 43.40
N ILE A 22 -12.06 -77.55 44.25
CA ILE A 22 -13.04 -76.47 44.13
C ILE A 22 -12.37 -75.11 44.27
N ILE A 23 -11.50 -74.92 45.27
CA ILE A 23 -10.76 -73.67 45.47
C ILE A 23 -9.87 -73.38 44.27
N MET A 24 -9.14 -74.37 43.75
CA MET A 24 -8.31 -74.23 42.56
C MET A 24 -9.13 -73.86 41.33
N PHE A 25 -10.32 -74.43 41.17
CA PHE A 25 -11.23 -74.09 40.08
C PHE A 25 -11.85 -72.69 40.24
N THR A 26 -12.10 -72.26 41.48
CA THR A 26 -12.71 -70.97 41.79
C THR A 26 -11.68 -69.83 41.67
N ILE A 27 -10.45 -70.04 42.14
CA ILE A 27 -9.32 -69.10 41.99
C ILE A 27 -8.82 -69.07 40.55
N GLY A 28 -8.85 -70.21 39.85
CA GLY A 28 -8.43 -70.34 38.45
C GLY A 28 -9.33 -69.63 37.44
N GLY A 29 -10.47 -69.08 37.89
CA GLY A 29 -11.34 -68.20 37.11
C GLY A 29 -12.04 -68.91 35.94
N PHE A 30 -13.35 -69.08 36.05
CA PHE A 30 -14.23 -69.48 34.93
C PHE A 30 -14.33 -68.44 33.79
N GLU A 31 -13.39 -67.51 33.66
CA GLU A 31 -13.43 -66.45 32.63
C GLU A 31 -13.17 -66.95 31.18
N LYS A 32 -12.91 -68.25 30.98
CA LYS A 32 -12.64 -68.85 29.65
C LYS A 32 -13.87 -68.99 28.73
N PHE A 33 -15.10 -68.82 29.22
CA PHE A 33 -16.32 -69.15 28.45
C PHE A 33 -17.24 -67.98 28.07
N GLN A 34 -16.80 -66.72 28.21
CA GLN A 34 -17.58 -65.60 27.66
C GLN A 34 -17.22 -65.36 26.20
N HIS A 35 -18.23 -65.42 25.32
CA HIS A 35 -18.18 -65.03 23.91
C HIS A 35 -17.87 -63.54 23.83
N GLY A 36 -16.58 -63.20 23.86
CA GLY A 36 -16.09 -61.85 23.73
C GLY A 36 -15.59 -61.58 22.32
N ILE A 37 -15.68 -60.33 21.88
CA ILE A 37 -15.12 -59.87 20.61
C ILE A 37 -13.65 -59.55 20.87
N ARG A 38 -12.76 -60.13 20.08
CA ARG A 38 -11.34 -59.77 20.08
C ARG A 38 -11.11 -58.58 19.18
N ILE A 39 -10.39 -57.59 19.68
CA ILE A 39 -9.94 -56.43 18.91
C ILE A 39 -8.46 -56.19 19.16
N HIS A 40 -7.81 -55.55 18.21
CA HIS A 40 -6.39 -55.26 18.24
C HIS A 40 -6.14 -53.75 18.21
N ALA A 41 -5.13 -53.29 18.93
CA ALA A 41 -4.66 -51.91 18.86
C ALA A 41 -3.12 -51.89 18.82
N LEU A 42 -2.56 -50.97 18.03
CA LEU A 42 -1.12 -50.83 17.83
C LEU A 42 -0.63 -49.54 18.50
N PHE A 43 0.24 -49.66 19.51
CA PHE A 43 0.82 -48.53 20.24
C PHE A 43 2.34 -48.51 20.06
N ASN A 44 3.00 -47.36 20.21
CA ASN A 44 4.47 -47.31 20.19
C ASN A 44 5.08 -47.81 21.51
N SER A 45 4.34 -47.74 22.63
CA SER A 45 4.77 -48.26 23.94
C SER A 45 3.59 -48.89 24.69
N ALA A 46 3.86 -49.95 25.44
CA ALA A 46 2.86 -50.61 26.29
C ALA A 46 2.58 -49.84 27.60
N LYS A 47 3.37 -48.80 27.93
CA LYS A 47 3.26 -48.01 29.17
C LYS A 47 2.96 -48.87 30.41
N GLU A 48 3.74 -49.92 30.65
CA GLU A 48 3.57 -50.86 31.78
C GLU A 48 2.22 -51.60 31.88
N LEU A 49 1.44 -51.69 30.79
CA LEU A 49 0.23 -52.50 30.73
C LEU A 49 0.57 -53.98 30.91
N LYS A 50 -0.27 -54.69 31.66
CA LYS A 50 -0.15 -56.12 31.99
C LYS A 50 -1.30 -56.93 31.39
N LEU A 51 -1.05 -58.23 31.25
CA LEU A 51 -2.08 -59.20 30.92
C LEU A 51 -3.20 -59.15 31.98
N GLY A 52 -4.45 -59.07 31.53
CA GLY A 52 -5.63 -58.98 32.41
C GLY A 52 -6.03 -57.56 32.81
N ASP A 53 -5.28 -56.52 32.43
CA ASP A 53 -5.66 -55.13 32.68
C ASP A 53 -7.01 -54.80 32.06
N ARG A 54 -7.73 -53.90 32.71
CA ARG A 54 -9.10 -53.54 32.34
C ARG A 54 -9.12 -52.74 31.05
N VAL A 55 -10.15 -52.97 30.24
CA VAL A 55 -10.50 -52.13 29.10
C VAL A 55 -11.80 -51.43 29.45
N LYS A 56 -11.79 -50.11 29.40
CA LYS A 56 -12.91 -49.26 29.80
C LYS A 56 -13.39 -48.41 28.64
N MET A 57 -14.68 -48.14 28.60
CA MET A 57 -15.29 -47.16 27.71
C MET A 57 -16.12 -46.21 28.58
N ALA A 58 -15.87 -44.89 28.46
CA ALA A 58 -16.52 -43.88 29.30
C ALA A 58 -16.48 -44.19 30.82
N GLY A 59 -15.37 -44.80 31.28
CA GLY A 59 -15.19 -45.19 32.69
C GLY A 59 -15.76 -46.55 33.08
N VAL A 60 -16.58 -47.19 32.25
CA VAL A 60 -17.20 -48.49 32.50
C VAL A 60 -16.33 -49.61 31.94
N GLU A 61 -16.12 -50.68 32.71
CA GLU A 61 -15.37 -51.87 32.27
C GLU A 61 -16.16 -52.63 31.20
N VAL A 62 -15.56 -52.73 30.01
CA VAL A 62 -16.12 -53.38 28.81
C VAL A 62 -15.29 -54.57 28.33
N GLY A 63 -14.12 -54.81 28.94
CA GLY A 63 -13.26 -55.94 28.58
C GLY A 63 -11.97 -56.03 29.38
N ARG A 64 -11.08 -56.92 28.92
CA ARG A 64 -9.74 -57.12 29.50
C ARG A 64 -8.69 -57.32 28.40
N VAL A 65 -7.44 -56.99 28.74
CA VAL A 65 -6.28 -57.25 27.88
C VAL A 65 -5.97 -58.75 27.88
N GLU A 66 -6.05 -59.38 26.70
CA GLU A 66 -5.86 -60.83 26.53
C GLU A 66 -4.42 -61.18 26.18
N LYS A 67 -3.74 -60.35 25.37
CA LYS A 67 -2.35 -60.59 24.95
C LYS A 67 -1.63 -59.30 24.61
N ILE A 68 -0.38 -59.19 25.02
CA ILE A 68 0.54 -58.12 24.62
C ILE A 68 1.67 -58.77 23.83
N GLY A 69 1.96 -58.25 22.64
CA GLY A 69 3.05 -58.75 21.82
C GLY A 69 3.69 -57.63 21.01
N LEU A 70 4.86 -57.91 20.46
CA LEU A 70 5.52 -56.99 19.54
C LEU A 70 5.11 -57.37 18.11
N ASN A 71 4.87 -56.35 17.28
CA ASN A 71 4.59 -56.47 15.87
C ASN A 71 5.58 -55.59 15.13
N GLU A 72 6.43 -56.23 14.32
CA GLU A 72 7.32 -55.52 13.41
C GLU A 72 6.49 -55.07 12.21
N SER A 73 6.37 -53.76 12.03
CA SER A 73 5.69 -53.14 10.89
C SER A 73 6.67 -52.20 10.18
N THR A 74 6.31 -51.77 8.97
CA THR A 74 7.14 -50.93 8.10
C THR A 74 7.58 -49.60 8.75
N ASN A 75 6.91 -49.16 9.82
CA ASN A 75 7.19 -47.94 10.59
C ASN A 75 7.87 -48.20 11.96
N GLY A 76 8.57 -49.33 12.12
CA GLY A 76 9.27 -49.70 13.35
C GLY A 76 8.53 -50.73 14.22
N VAL A 77 9.10 -51.03 15.38
CA VAL A 77 8.53 -51.99 16.34
C VAL A 77 7.34 -51.34 17.05
N LYS A 78 6.13 -51.88 16.85
CA LYS A 78 4.93 -51.47 17.57
C LYS A 78 4.47 -52.56 18.54
N VAL A 79 3.89 -52.16 19.65
CA VAL A 79 3.24 -53.06 20.59
C VAL A 79 1.82 -53.34 20.11
N LYS A 80 1.54 -54.60 19.76
CA LYS A 80 0.20 -55.09 19.47
C LYS A 80 -0.47 -55.55 20.76
N ILE A 81 -1.53 -54.85 21.14
CA ILE A 81 -2.35 -55.17 22.30
C ILE A 81 -3.64 -55.81 21.79
N THR A 82 -3.87 -57.06 22.19
CA THR A 82 -5.10 -57.80 21.90
C THR A 82 -6.00 -57.72 23.12
N MET A 83 -7.20 -57.20 22.91
CA MET A 83 -8.19 -56.98 23.95
C MET A 83 -9.41 -57.84 23.65
N ARG A 84 -9.98 -58.42 24.71
CA ARG A 84 -11.25 -59.14 24.65
C ARG A 84 -12.32 -58.27 25.29
N LEU A 85 -13.26 -57.84 24.47
CA LEU A 85 -14.44 -57.07 24.88
C LEU A 85 -15.63 -57.99 25.11
N ARG A 86 -16.56 -57.59 25.95
CA ARG A 86 -17.87 -58.26 26.05
C ARG A 86 -18.68 -58.04 24.77
N ALA A 87 -19.49 -59.01 24.37
CA ALA A 87 -20.31 -58.91 23.15
C ALA A 87 -21.38 -57.80 23.21
N ASP A 88 -21.75 -57.34 24.41
CA ASP A 88 -22.70 -56.26 24.64
C ASP A 88 -22.07 -54.86 24.62
N ALA A 89 -20.74 -54.76 24.45
CA ALA A 89 -20.05 -53.48 24.48
C ALA A 89 -20.34 -52.67 23.20
N PRO A 90 -20.79 -51.40 23.30
CA PRO A 90 -21.13 -50.56 22.16
C PRO A 90 -19.88 -49.97 21.47
N VAL A 91 -18.94 -50.82 21.08
CA VAL A 91 -17.68 -50.41 20.44
C VAL A 91 -17.85 -50.38 18.92
N LYS A 92 -17.42 -49.27 18.31
CA LYS A 92 -17.53 -49.01 16.87
C LYS A 92 -16.15 -48.91 16.20
N THR A 93 -16.09 -49.06 14.89
CA THR A 93 -14.84 -49.03 14.12
C THR A 93 -14.08 -47.70 14.19
N ASP A 94 -14.78 -46.61 14.52
CA ASP A 94 -14.23 -45.26 14.74
C ASP A 94 -13.80 -45.01 16.20
N THR A 95 -13.79 -46.06 17.03
CA THR A 95 -13.31 -45.96 18.42
C THR A 95 -11.79 -45.81 18.44
N ILE A 96 -11.32 -44.86 19.23
CA ILE A 96 -9.90 -44.60 19.45
C ILE A 96 -9.49 -45.23 20.79
N ALA A 97 -8.48 -46.08 20.75
CA ALA A 97 -7.90 -46.69 21.93
C ALA A 97 -6.74 -45.84 22.48
N LYS A 98 -6.72 -45.64 23.80
CA LYS A 98 -5.69 -44.90 24.54
C LYS A 98 -5.27 -45.70 25.75
N ILE A 99 -3.99 -45.69 26.10
CA ILE A 99 -3.52 -46.22 27.39
C ILE A 99 -3.55 -45.08 28.39
N ASP A 100 -4.45 -45.20 29.37
CA ASP A 100 -4.70 -44.20 30.41
C ASP A 100 -4.38 -44.79 31.80
N PHE A 101 -4.20 -43.93 32.79
CA PHE A 101 -3.72 -44.31 34.12
C PHE A 101 -4.72 -43.94 35.22
N ALA A 102 -5.05 -44.91 36.08
CA ALA A 102 -6.10 -44.74 37.10
C ALA A 102 -5.60 -44.04 38.39
N GLY A 103 -4.97 -42.87 38.31
CA GLY A 103 -4.62 -42.04 39.49
C GLY A 103 -3.11 -41.89 39.73
N LEU A 104 -2.64 -41.94 40.98
CA LEU A 104 -1.19 -41.91 41.33
C LEU A 104 -0.64 -43.29 41.71
N MET A 105 -1.50 -44.18 42.17
CA MET A 105 -1.17 -45.57 42.54
C MET A 105 -2.03 -46.60 41.80
N GLY A 106 -2.71 -46.16 40.73
CA GLY A 106 -3.53 -47.02 39.90
C GLY A 106 -2.71 -47.98 39.05
N GLN A 107 -3.38 -48.89 38.36
CA GLN A 107 -2.80 -49.63 37.24
C GLN A 107 -3.17 -48.95 35.93
N ASN A 108 -2.34 -49.14 34.90
CA ASN A 108 -2.68 -48.73 33.55
C ASN A 108 -3.91 -49.51 33.04
N PHE A 109 -4.71 -48.87 32.22
CA PHE A 109 -5.88 -49.48 31.59
C PHE A 109 -6.02 -48.93 30.19
N VAL A 110 -6.74 -49.67 29.33
CA VAL A 110 -7.05 -49.17 28.00
C VAL A 110 -8.38 -48.43 28.06
N SER A 111 -8.41 -47.15 27.72
CA SER A 111 -9.63 -46.40 27.48
C SER A 111 -10.01 -46.45 26.01
N LEU A 112 -11.28 -46.67 25.75
CA LEU A 112 -11.90 -46.66 24.44
C LEU A 112 -12.83 -45.45 24.36
N ASP A 113 -12.46 -44.49 23.51
CA ASP A 113 -13.24 -43.27 23.30
C ASP A 113 -13.84 -43.30 21.89
N ALA A 114 -15.16 -43.14 21.78
CA ALA A 114 -15.82 -43.07 20.48
C ALA A 114 -15.51 -41.73 19.80
N ALA A 115 -14.94 -41.76 18.58
CA ALA A 115 -14.69 -40.53 17.82
C ALA A 115 -15.96 -39.96 17.17
N SER A 116 -16.96 -40.80 16.85
CA SER A 116 -18.24 -40.38 16.26
C SER A 116 -19.39 -41.36 16.55
N THR A 117 -20.61 -40.99 16.15
CA THR A 117 -21.82 -41.82 16.26
C THR A 117 -22.11 -42.65 15.00
N LYS A 118 -21.34 -42.47 13.92
CA LYS A 118 -21.61 -43.06 12.60
C LYS A 118 -20.88 -44.39 12.31
N GLY A 119 -19.97 -44.84 13.16
CA GLY A 119 -19.24 -46.09 12.96
C GLY A 119 -20.13 -47.35 13.03
N SER A 120 -19.78 -48.36 12.24
CA SER A 120 -20.37 -49.71 12.34
C SER A 120 -19.86 -50.42 13.60
N PRO A 121 -20.62 -51.37 14.18
CA PRO A 121 -20.13 -52.21 15.27
C PRO A 121 -18.85 -52.94 14.88
N VAL A 122 -17.87 -53.01 15.79
CA VAL A 122 -16.62 -53.72 15.52
C VAL A 122 -16.86 -55.22 15.35
N GLN A 123 -16.16 -55.81 14.38
CA GLN A 123 -16.15 -57.26 14.17
C GLN A 123 -14.93 -57.88 14.85
N ASN A 124 -14.94 -59.20 14.99
CA ASN A 124 -13.81 -59.92 15.56
C ASN A 124 -12.52 -59.67 14.76
N ASP A 125 -11.41 -59.51 15.46
CA ASP A 125 -10.06 -59.25 14.93
C ASP A 125 -9.89 -57.90 14.22
N THR A 126 -10.76 -56.91 14.50
CA THR A 126 -10.63 -55.53 13.98
C THR A 126 -9.47 -54.78 14.63
N PHE A 127 -8.74 -53.97 13.86
CA PHE A 127 -7.72 -53.05 14.36
C PHE A 127 -8.33 -51.66 14.64
N LEU A 128 -8.19 -51.18 15.87
CA LEU A 128 -8.59 -49.83 16.26
C LEU A 128 -7.48 -48.80 16.03
N SER A 129 -7.88 -47.56 15.78
CA SER A 129 -6.97 -46.42 15.79
C SER A 129 -6.51 -46.12 17.21
N THR A 130 -5.26 -45.68 17.36
CA THR A 130 -4.68 -45.35 18.66
C THR A 130 -4.29 -43.89 18.74
N LEU A 131 -4.45 -43.28 19.92
CA LEU A 131 -3.94 -41.95 20.21
C LEU A 131 -2.97 -42.03 21.39
N GLU A 132 -1.78 -41.48 21.18
CA GLU A 132 -0.74 -41.45 22.21
C GLU A 132 -0.89 -40.21 23.08
N GLN A 133 -1.04 -40.42 24.39
CA GLN A 133 -0.96 -39.34 25.36
C GLN A 133 0.50 -39.11 25.78
N PRO A 134 0.92 -37.85 25.97
CA PRO A 134 2.22 -37.54 26.59
C PRO A 134 2.34 -38.24 27.95
N ASP A 135 3.53 -38.74 28.25
CA ASP A 135 3.83 -39.24 29.58
C ASP A 135 4.02 -38.09 30.58
N LEU A 136 3.87 -38.39 31.88
CA LEU A 136 4.09 -37.40 32.94
C LEU A 136 5.53 -36.88 32.91
N SER A 137 6.50 -37.72 32.54
CA SER A 137 7.89 -37.36 32.31
C SER A 137 8.05 -36.25 31.27
N ALA A 138 7.39 -36.33 30.10
CA ALA A 138 7.47 -35.28 29.09
C ALA A 138 6.78 -33.99 29.55
N ILE A 139 5.69 -34.09 30.34
CA ILE A 139 5.05 -32.90 30.93
C ILE A 139 6.00 -32.25 31.95
N MET A 140 6.65 -33.04 32.81
CA MET A 140 7.64 -32.54 33.78
C MET A 140 8.87 -31.95 33.08
N ALA A 141 9.35 -32.57 32.00
CA ALA A 141 10.42 -32.01 31.18
C ALA A 141 10.00 -30.67 30.55
N LYS A 142 8.74 -30.53 30.10
CA LYS A 142 8.21 -29.24 29.63
C LYS A 142 8.12 -28.21 30.77
N LEU A 143 7.74 -28.62 31.98
CA LEU A 143 7.72 -27.74 33.15
C LEU A 143 9.13 -27.30 33.56
N ASP A 144 10.13 -28.18 33.46
CA ASP A 144 11.54 -27.84 33.68
C ASP A 144 12.04 -26.80 32.67
N ASN A 145 11.65 -26.96 31.39
CA ASN A 145 11.92 -25.96 30.36
C ASN A 145 11.24 -24.61 30.67
N VAL A 146 10.02 -24.61 31.21
CA VAL A 146 9.33 -23.38 31.64
C VAL A 146 10.04 -22.75 32.83
N ALA A 147 10.42 -23.54 33.84
CA ALA A 147 11.16 -23.07 35.00
C ALA A 147 12.51 -22.45 34.59
N THR A 148 13.24 -23.12 33.71
CA THR A 148 14.50 -22.62 33.12
C THR A 148 14.28 -21.33 32.32
N GLY A 149 13.18 -21.24 31.56
CA GLY A 149 12.81 -20.03 30.82
C GLY A 149 12.54 -18.84 31.74
N VAL A 150 11.82 -19.06 32.83
CA VAL A 150 11.55 -18.05 33.87
C VAL A 150 12.84 -17.66 34.59
N GLU A 151 13.69 -18.62 34.95
CA GLU A 151 14.98 -18.37 35.59
C GLU A 151 15.90 -17.53 34.70
N ASN A 152 15.97 -17.85 33.41
CA ASN A 152 16.76 -17.09 32.43
C ASN A 152 16.23 -15.66 32.27
N LEU A 153 14.91 -15.49 32.25
CA LEU A 153 14.28 -14.17 32.24
C LEU A 153 14.63 -13.39 33.51
N THR A 154 14.50 -13.99 34.69
CA THR A 154 14.88 -13.34 35.95
C THR A 154 16.37 -12.97 35.98
N LYS A 155 17.26 -13.87 35.52
CA LYS A 155 18.70 -13.60 35.38
C LYS A 155 19.02 -12.47 34.40
N SER A 156 18.19 -12.26 33.37
CA SER A 156 18.33 -11.10 32.47
C SER A 156 17.97 -9.76 33.13
N PHE A 157 17.21 -9.79 34.23
CA PHE A 157 16.76 -8.61 34.97
C PHE A 157 17.47 -8.38 36.31
N THR A 158 18.39 -9.24 36.74
CA THR A 158 19.09 -9.08 38.03
C THR A 158 20.57 -8.72 37.86
N GLY A 159 20.97 -7.59 38.46
CA GLY A 159 22.32 -7.27 38.88
C GLY A 159 23.28 -6.82 37.78
N ASP A 160 23.95 -7.77 37.12
CA ASP A 160 25.18 -7.49 36.37
C ASP A 160 24.96 -7.30 34.85
N LYS A 161 23.79 -7.67 34.32
CA LYS A 161 23.46 -7.50 32.89
C LYS A 161 22.62 -6.26 32.59
N ILE A 162 21.97 -5.68 33.60
CA ILE A 162 21.25 -4.40 33.44
C ILE A 162 22.25 -3.31 33.02
N ASP A 163 23.41 -3.23 33.67
CA ASP A 163 24.44 -2.25 33.32
C ASP A 163 24.95 -2.42 31.87
N ASN A 164 24.98 -3.65 31.37
CA ASN A 164 25.37 -3.95 29.98
C ASN A 164 24.26 -3.67 28.94
N LEU A 165 22.98 -3.68 29.35
CA LEU A 165 21.85 -3.33 28.48
C LEU A 165 21.65 -1.81 28.42
N PHE A 166 21.80 -1.13 29.55
CA PHE A 166 21.61 0.31 29.63
C PHE A 166 22.89 1.10 29.36
N GLY A 167 24.07 0.50 29.45
CA GLY A 167 25.36 1.15 29.15
C GLY A 167 25.35 1.86 27.79
N PRO A 168 25.15 1.15 26.67
CA PRO A 168 25.15 1.78 25.34
C PRO A 168 24.09 2.86 25.14
N VAL A 169 22.90 2.70 25.76
CA VAL A 169 21.82 3.69 25.70
C VAL A 169 22.19 4.93 26.52
N THR A 170 22.77 4.72 27.70
CA THR A 170 23.21 5.79 28.61
C THR A 170 24.41 6.53 28.01
N ASP A 171 25.31 5.82 27.34
CA ASP A 171 26.47 6.39 26.65
C ASP A 171 26.04 7.18 25.41
N PHE A 172 25.09 6.65 24.63
CA PHE A 172 24.47 7.41 23.54
C PHE A 172 23.81 8.69 24.06
N LEU A 173 23.04 8.61 25.14
CA LEU A 173 22.39 9.78 25.74
C LEU A 173 23.42 10.77 26.30
N LYS A 174 24.47 10.31 26.97
CA LYS A 174 25.55 11.18 27.47
C LYS A 174 26.28 11.87 26.32
N GLN A 175 26.67 11.12 25.29
CA GLN A 175 27.41 11.64 24.14
C GLN A 175 26.58 12.61 23.28
N ASN A 176 25.27 12.37 23.18
CA ASN A 176 24.37 13.20 22.37
C ASN A 176 23.58 14.23 23.19
N SER A 177 23.71 14.26 24.53
CA SER A 177 22.98 15.19 25.41
C SER A 177 23.21 16.66 25.01
N GLY A 178 24.45 17.06 24.72
CA GLY A 178 24.80 18.41 24.28
C GLY A 178 24.16 18.79 22.93
N PRO A 179 24.42 18.03 21.86
CA PRO A 179 23.77 18.22 20.56
C PRO A 179 22.24 18.20 20.63
N LEU A 180 21.64 17.23 21.34
CA LEU A 180 20.19 17.12 21.50
C LEU A 180 19.62 18.32 22.25
N THR A 181 20.27 18.77 23.32
CA THR A 181 19.84 19.98 24.05
C THR A 181 19.89 21.21 23.15
N THR A 182 20.93 21.33 22.34
CA THR A 182 21.08 22.44 21.37
C THR A 182 19.99 22.38 20.30
N THR A 183 19.71 21.20 19.75
CA THR A 183 18.63 21.00 18.78
C THR A 183 17.27 21.31 19.38
N ILE A 184 16.99 20.86 20.61
CA ILE A 184 15.74 21.16 21.31
C ILE A 184 15.61 22.67 21.56
N ALA A 185 16.70 23.34 21.97
CA ALA A 185 16.71 24.79 22.15
C ALA A 185 16.46 25.55 20.84
N ASN A 186 17.09 25.13 19.74
CA ASN A 186 16.87 25.70 18.41
C ASN A 186 15.44 25.48 17.92
N LEU A 187 14.89 24.28 18.10
CA LEU A 187 13.51 23.96 17.75
C LEU A 187 12.52 24.79 18.57
N ARG A 188 12.76 24.97 19.87
CA ARG A 188 11.95 25.85 20.72
C ARG A 188 12.01 27.29 20.24
N THR A 189 13.19 27.76 19.86
CA THR A 189 13.39 29.12 19.34
C THR A 189 12.67 29.33 18.01
N ILE A 190 12.86 28.44 17.04
CA ILE A 190 12.19 28.50 15.73
C ILE A 190 10.67 28.38 15.89
N SER A 191 10.21 27.45 16.71
CA SER A 191 8.77 27.27 16.97
C SER A 191 8.17 28.51 17.63
N GLY A 192 8.89 29.13 18.57
CA GLY A 192 8.50 30.41 19.17
C GLY A 192 8.44 31.53 18.14
N GLN A 193 9.45 31.63 17.26
CA GLN A 193 9.45 32.61 16.17
C GLN A 193 8.27 32.41 15.22
N ILE A 194 7.92 31.16 14.87
CA ILE A 194 6.75 30.86 14.04
C ILE A 194 5.46 31.28 14.76
N ALA A 195 5.29 30.89 16.03
CA ALA A 195 4.10 31.22 16.82
C ALA A 195 3.92 32.74 17.01
N GLU A 196 5.02 33.48 17.13
CA GLU A 196 5.03 34.94 17.21
C GLU A 196 4.90 35.63 15.83
N GLY A 197 4.78 34.88 14.74
CA GLY A 197 4.66 35.44 13.39
C GLY A 197 5.96 36.06 12.86
N LYS A 198 7.11 35.72 13.44
CA LYS A 198 8.44 36.21 13.03
C LYS A 198 9.04 35.33 11.93
N GLY A 199 9.84 35.95 11.06
CA GLY A 199 10.41 35.28 9.89
C GLY A 199 9.39 35.02 8.77
N THR A 200 9.84 34.47 7.66
CA THR A 200 8.97 34.23 6.48
C THR A 200 7.90 33.18 6.76
N VAL A 201 8.24 32.09 7.46
CA VAL A 201 7.29 31.03 7.82
C VAL A 201 6.29 31.52 8.87
N GLY A 202 6.74 32.23 9.91
CA GLY A 202 5.83 32.80 10.91
C GLY A 202 4.85 33.79 10.29
N LYS A 203 5.33 34.70 9.44
CA LYS A 203 4.45 35.64 8.71
C LYS A 203 3.49 34.91 7.76
N LEU A 204 3.96 33.88 7.05
CA LEU A 204 3.08 33.12 6.16
C LEU A 204 1.97 32.38 6.91
N ILE A 205 2.26 31.85 8.10
CA ILE A 205 1.31 31.07 8.89
C ILE A 205 0.32 31.97 9.64
N ASN A 206 0.77 33.12 10.15
CA ASN A 206 -0.03 33.98 11.05
C ASN A 206 -0.58 35.27 10.42
N ASP A 207 -0.22 35.62 9.19
CA ASP A 207 -0.67 36.88 8.58
C ASP A 207 -1.92 36.69 7.71
N ASP A 208 -3.06 37.07 8.26
CA ASP A 208 -4.35 37.09 7.55
C ASP A 208 -4.31 37.98 6.30
N ALA A 209 -3.47 39.03 6.27
CA ALA A 209 -3.36 39.91 5.11
C ALA A 209 -2.71 39.21 3.92
N LEU A 210 -1.76 38.29 4.15
CA LEU A 210 -1.17 37.46 3.09
C LEU A 210 -2.19 36.48 2.50
N TYR A 211 -3.00 35.85 3.35
CA TYR A 211 -4.12 35.00 2.89
C TYR A 211 -5.11 35.80 2.05
N ASN A 212 -5.52 36.98 2.54
CA ASN A 212 -6.45 37.85 1.82
C ASN A 212 -5.85 38.41 0.52
N THR A 213 -4.56 38.74 0.52
CA THR A 213 -3.85 39.20 -0.69
C THR A 213 -3.73 38.08 -1.72
N ALA A 214 -3.46 36.85 -1.28
CA ALA A 214 -3.42 35.69 -2.15
C ALA A 214 -4.80 35.43 -2.79
N LEU A 215 -5.88 35.46 -1.98
CA LEU A 215 -7.25 35.34 -2.50
C LEU A 215 -7.60 36.47 -3.49
N THR A 216 -7.22 37.70 -3.18
CA THR A 216 -7.47 38.85 -4.07
C THR A 216 -6.68 38.71 -5.38
N THR A 217 -5.44 38.22 -5.31
CA THR A 217 -4.61 37.95 -6.50
C THR A 217 -5.25 36.87 -7.37
N VAL A 218 -5.74 35.78 -6.76
CA VAL A 218 -6.46 34.72 -7.48
C VAL A 218 -7.74 35.27 -8.12
N SER A 219 -8.52 36.09 -7.40
CA SER A 219 -9.71 36.74 -7.94
C SER A 219 -9.37 37.66 -9.11
N ASN A 220 -8.32 38.47 -9.00
CA ASN A 220 -7.88 39.39 -10.06
C ASN A 220 -7.38 38.63 -11.30
N LEU A 221 -6.66 37.52 -11.09
CA LEU A 221 -6.24 36.65 -12.19
C LEU A 221 -7.45 36.02 -12.89
N GLN A 222 -8.49 35.65 -12.15
CA GLN A 222 -9.71 35.13 -12.73
C GLN A 222 -10.46 36.19 -13.54
N SER A 223 -10.62 37.41 -13.02
CA SER A 223 -11.19 38.53 -13.78
C SER A 223 -10.38 38.87 -15.02
N THR A 224 -9.04 38.91 -14.91
CA THR A 224 -8.13 39.13 -16.04
C THR A 224 -8.29 38.02 -17.08
N SER A 225 -8.46 36.77 -16.66
CA SER A 225 -8.70 35.65 -17.57
C SER A 225 -10.00 35.83 -18.36
N ASP A 226 -11.06 36.33 -17.72
CA ASP A 226 -12.34 36.57 -18.37
C ASP A 226 -12.29 37.77 -19.32
N GLU A 227 -11.60 38.86 -18.94
CA GLU A 227 -11.33 39.99 -19.84
C GLU A 227 -10.51 39.56 -21.06
N ILE A 228 -9.49 38.70 -20.87
CA ILE A 228 -8.71 38.14 -21.97
C ILE A 228 -9.59 37.29 -22.89
N LYS A 229 -10.49 36.46 -22.35
CA LYS A 229 -11.44 35.68 -23.18
C LYS A 229 -12.35 36.58 -24.01
N LEU A 230 -12.85 37.67 -23.42
CA LEU A 230 -13.67 38.64 -24.13
C LEU A 230 -12.88 39.33 -25.25
N ALA A 231 -11.66 39.81 -24.96
CA ALA A 231 -10.78 40.42 -25.94
C ALA A 231 -10.44 39.45 -27.09
N ILE A 232 -10.17 38.18 -26.79
CA ILE A 232 -9.95 37.13 -27.79
C ILE A 232 -11.23 36.90 -28.61
N GLY A 233 -12.39 36.91 -27.98
CA GLY A 233 -13.69 36.79 -28.66
C GLY A 233 -13.94 37.94 -29.64
N ASP A 234 -13.69 39.17 -29.23
CA ASP A 234 -13.86 40.34 -30.09
C ASP A 234 -12.81 40.42 -31.19
N ALA A 235 -11.56 40.05 -30.91
CA ALA A 235 -10.52 39.90 -31.93
C ALA A 235 -10.91 38.86 -32.99
N ARG A 236 -11.49 37.71 -32.58
CA ARG A 236 -12.02 36.71 -33.51
C ARG A 236 -13.14 37.27 -34.37
N LYS A 237 -14.09 38.04 -33.81
CA LYS A 237 -15.16 38.70 -34.59
C LYS A 237 -14.60 39.67 -35.62
N VAL A 238 -13.55 40.42 -35.28
CA VAL A 238 -12.88 41.33 -36.24
C VAL A 238 -12.24 40.52 -37.37
N ILE A 239 -11.52 39.44 -37.05
CA ILE A 239 -10.90 38.56 -38.05
C ILE A 239 -11.95 37.90 -38.95
N GLU A 240 -13.05 37.42 -38.38
CA GLU A 240 -14.20 36.89 -39.14
C GLU A 240 -14.80 37.96 -40.06
N GLY A 241 -14.94 39.20 -39.56
CA GLY A 241 -15.39 40.33 -40.36
C GLY A 241 -14.47 40.63 -41.54
N VAL A 242 -13.16 40.61 -41.32
CA VAL A 242 -12.15 40.80 -42.38
C VAL A 242 -12.22 39.68 -43.42
N ASN A 243 -12.24 38.42 -42.99
CA ASN A 243 -12.34 37.27 -43.90
C ASN A 243 -13.66 37.22 -44.67
N ALA A 244 -14.74 37.75 -44.09
CA ALA A 244 -16.03 37.89 -44.75
C ALA A 244 -16.15 39.15 -45.63
N GLY A 245 -15.07 39.89 -45.85
CA GLY A 245 -15.06 41.10 -46.69
C GLY A 245 -15.82 42.30 -46.10
N LYS A 246 -16.08 42.30 -44.79
CA LYS A 246 -16.78 43.40 -44.09
C LYS A 246 -15.79 44.49 -43.65
N GLY A 247 -16.22 45.75 -43.75
CA GLY A 247 -15.38 46.91 -43.44
C GLY A 247 -14.35 47.22 -44.54
N THR A 248 -13.59 48.31 -44.38
CA THR A 248 -12.63 48.77 -45.40
C THR A 248 -11.45 47.80 -45.56
N ILE A 249 -10.93 47.26 -44.46
CA ILE A 249 -9.84 46.27 -44.48
C ILE A 249 -10.32 44.94 -45.07
N GLY A 250 -11.48 44.44 -44.65
CA GLY A 250 -12.07 43.23 -45.22
C GLY A 250 -12.25 43.37 -46.73
N LYS A 251 -12.88 44.45 -47.19
CA LYS A 251 -13.01 44.75 -48.63
C LYS A 251 -11.64 44.85 -49.32
N LEU A 252 -10.66 45.55 -48.74
CA LEU A 252 -9.33 45.66 -49.35
C LEU A 252 -8.63 44.30 -49.50
N VAL A 253 -8.85 43.38 -48.56
CA VAL A 253 -8.25 42.05 -48.56
C VAL A 253 -8.99 41.09 -49.50
N THR A 254 -10.32 41.20 -49.62
CA THR A 254 -11.15 40.21 -50.34
C THR A 254 -11.69 40.68 -51.68
N ASP A 255 -11.63 41.98 -52.01
CA ASP A 255 -12.22 42.55 -53.21
C ASP A 255 -11.22 42.52 -54.39
N GLU A 256 -11.40 41.55 -55.27
CA GLU A 256 -10.59 41.42 -56.49
C GLU A 256 -10.75 42.63 -57.44
N ALA A 257 -11.91 43.29 -57.47
CA ALA A 257 -12.12 44.45 -58.33
C ALA A 257 -11.28 45.65 -57.87
N LEU A 258 -11.18 45.87 -56.55
CA LEU A 258 -10.35 46.93 -55.99
C LEU A 258 -8.85 46.67 -56.24
N TYR A 259 -8.40 45.42 -56.14
CA TYR A 259 -7.04 45.02 -56.52
C TYR A 259 -6.75 45.29 -57.99
N ASN A 260 -7.69 44.92 -58.88
CA ASN A 260 -7.57 45.14 -60.31
C ASN A 260 -7.56 46.63 -60.67
N GLU A 261 -8.46 47.44 -60.09
CA GLU A 261 -8.55 48.88 -60.32
C GLU A 261 -7.29 49.61 -59.81
N THR A 262 -6.77 49.20 -58.65
CA THR A 262 -5.52 49.75 -58.09
C THR A 262 -4.32 49.38 -58.96
N THR A 263 -4.26 48.14 -59.46
CA THR A 263 -3.20 47.67 -60.36
C THR A 263 -3.26 48.40 -61.70
N ALA A 264 -4.46 48.59 -62.26
CA ALA A 264 -4.67 49.37 -63.48
C ALA A 264 -4.27 50.83 -63.29
N SER A 265 -4.66 51.45 -62.17
CA SER A 265 -4.25 52.81 -61.80
C SER A 265 -2.74 52.96 -61.68
N MET A 266 -2.06 51.99 -61.04
CA MET A 266 -0.60 51.98 -60.94
C MET A 266 0.09 51.78 -62.29
N THR A 267 -0.51 50.99 -63.17
CA THR A 267 -0.02 50.82 -64.55
C THR A 267 -0.14 52.13 -65.34
N ASN A 268 -1.28 52.80 -65.25
CA ASN A 268 -1.50 54.11 -65.89
C ASN A 268 -0.53 55.17 -65.34
N LEU A 269 -0.31 55.20 -64.03
CA LEU A 269 0.66 56.10 -63.40
C LEU A 269 2.08 55.84 -63.90
N LYS A 270 2.49 54.56 -63.99
CA LYS A 270 3.78 54.18 -64.54
C LYS A 270 3.95 54.65 -65.99
N GLU A 271 2.91 54.54 -66.81
CA GLU A 271 2.93 55.02 -68.20
C GLU A 271 3.07 56.55 -68.28
N ILE A 272 2.35 57.28 -67.43
CA ILE A 272 2.49 58.75 -67.32
C ILE A 272 3.92 59.14 -66.95
N LEU A 273 4.49 58.48 -65.94
CA LEU A 273 5.87 58.72 -65.51
C LEU A 273 6.88 58.40 -66.61
N GLN A 274 6.65 57.34 -67.40
CA GLN A 274 7.48 57.03 -68.57
C GLN A 274 7.38 58.10 -69.66
N LYS A 275 6.18 58.58 -69.98
CA LYS A 275 5.98 59.68 -70.94
C LYS A 275 6.69 60.96 -70.50
N ILE A 276 6.64 61.28 -69.21
CA ILE A 276 7.39 62.42 -68.63
C ILE A 276 8.89 62.21 -68.82
N ASN A 277 9.43 61.05 -68.44
CA ASN A 277 10.87 60.78 -68.54
C ASN A 277 11.38 60.77 -70.00
N GLN A 278 10.53 60.37 -70.95
CA GLN A 278 10.88 60.35 -72.38
C GLN A 278 10.68 61.71 -73.08
N GLY A 279 10.33 62.77 -72.35
CA GLY A 279 10.11 64.09 -72.94
C GLY A 279 8.82 64.21 -73.75
N GLN A 280 7.86 63.31 -73.57
CA GLN A 280 6.60 63.27 -74.30
C GLN A 280 5.49 64.05 -73.58
N GLY A 281 4.59 64.68 -74.36
CA GLY A 281 3.55 65.56 -73.82
C GLY A 281 4.10 66.91 -73.35
N THR A 282 3.23 67.84 -72.97
CA THR A 282 3.65 69.19 -72.54
C THR A 282 4.50 69.15 -71.27
N VAL A 283 4.12 68.32 -70.30
CA VAL A 283 4.87 68.12 -69.05
C VAL A 283 6.20 67.45 -69.31
N GLY A 284 6.26 66.36 -70.10
CA GLY A 284 7.52 65.72 -70.44
C GLY A 284 8.46 66.65 -71.20
N LYS A 285 7.96 67.38 -72.20
CA LYS A 285 8.75 68.39 -72.93
C LYS A 285 9.28 69.46 -71.98
N LEU A 286 8.43 70.04 -71.13
CA LEU A 286 8.83 71.06 -70.17
C LEU A 286 9.88 70.55 -69.17
N VAL A 287 9.69 69.34 -68.64
CA VAL A 287 10.61 68.71 -67.66
C VAL A 287 11.96 68.39 -68.28
N ASN A 288 12.04 68.16 -69.60
CA ASN A 288 13.28 67.79 -70.31
C ASN A 288 13.86 68.91 -71.19
N ASP A 289 13.24 70.10 -71.23
CA ASP A 289 13.66 71.21 -72.08
C ASP A 289 14.79 72.02 -71.41
N GLN A 290 16.02 71.87 -71.92
CA GLN A 290 17.19 72.62 -71.44
C GLN A 290 17.07 74.13 -71.62
N GLU A 291 16.35 74.60 -72.65
CA GLU A 291 16.13 76.02 -72.89
C GLU A 291 15.15 76.60 -71.89
N PHE A 292 14.11 75.85 -71.49
CA PHE A 292 13.27 76.21 -70.36
C PHE A 292 14.07 76.34 -69.06
N TYR A 293 14.93 75.36 -68.72
CA TYR A 293 15.81 75.48 -67.55
C TYR A 293 16.75 76.69 -67.64
N LYS A 294 17.31 76.94 -68.82
CA LYS A 294 18.19 78.10 -69.07
C LYS A 294 17.43 79.41 -68.92
N ASN A 295 16.22 79.51 -69.47
CA ASN A 295 15.38 80.70 -69.41
C ASN A 295 14.82 80.92 -68.00
N ALA A 296 14.46 79.86 -67.28
CA ALA A 296 14.09 79.93 -65.87
C ALA A 296 15.27 80.43 -65.03
N LYS A 297 16.47 79.88 -65.26
CA LYS A 297 17.70 80.35 -64.60
C LYS A 297 18.03 81.80 -64.93
N LEU A 298 17.92 82.21 -66.20
CA LEU A 298 18.14 83.59 -66.62
C LEU A 298 17.07 84.55 -66.05
N THR A 299 15.83 84.09 -65.91
CA THR A 299 14.74 84.85 -65.29
C THR A 299 15.02 85.05 -63.81
N LEU A 300 15.44 83.99 -63.10
CA LEU A 300 15.91 84.08 -61.71
C LEU A 300 17.12 85.00 -61.57
N GLN A 301 18.11 84.91 -62.47
CA GLN A 301 19.28 85.82 -62.47
C GLN A 301 18.91 87.28 -62.77
N LYS A 302 17.90 87.53 -63.62
CA LYS A 302 17.38 88.89 -63.88
C LYS A 302 16.59 89.42 -62.69
N LEU A 303 15.84 88.54 -62.01
CA LEU A 303 15.16 88.85 -60.76
C LEU A 303 16.18 89.22 -59.68
N ASP A 304 17.21 88.39 -59.46
CA ASP A 304 18.29 88.65 -58.51
C ASP A 304 18.95 90.02 -58.78
N LYS A 305 19.31 90.30 -60.05
CA LYS A 305 19.87 91.61 -60.45
C LYS A 305 18.89 92.78 -60.29
N ALA A 306 17.59 92.57 -60.50
CA ALA A 306 16.59 93.60 -60.28
C ALA A 306 16.42 93.91 -58.78
N THR A 307 16.53 92.90 -57.92
CA THR A 307 16.57 93.08 -56.46
C THR A 307 17.85 93.75 -55.98
N GLU A 308 19.04 93.45 -56.54
CA GLU A 308 20.28 94.19 -56.25
C GLU A 308 20.17 95.68 -56.65
N GLY A 309 19.51 95.99 -57.78
CA GLY A 309 19.25 97.38 -58.20
C GLY A 309 18.21 98.13 -57.36
N LEU A 310 17.37 97.41 -56.61
CA LEU A 310 16.44 97.99 -55.62
C LEU A 310 17.11 98.23 -54.25
N GLU A 311 18.26 97.61 -54.01
CA GLU A 311 19.08 97.82 -52.80
C GLU A 311 20.01 99.05 -52.94
N ASP A 312 20.39 99.43 -54.16
CA ASP A 312 21.36 100.50 -54.47
C ASP A 312 20.75 101.90 -54.74
N GLN A 313 19.43 102.08 -54.53
CA GLN A 313 18.77 103.40 -54.54
C GLN A 313 18.07 103.69 -53.20
N GLY A 314 18.72 104.46 -52.34
CA GLY A 314 18.16 104.94 -51.09
C GLY A 314 16.91 105.85 -51.25
N PRO A 315 16.09 106.02 -50.20
CA PRO A 315 14.81 106.72 -50.28
C PRO A 315 14.99 108.25 -50.29
N LEU A 316 14.72 108.92 -51.41
CA LEU A 316 14.41 110.35 -51.44
C LEU A 316 13.28 110.71 -52.42
N SER A 317 12.15 111.09 -51.81
CA SER A 317 11.20 112.15 -52.21
C SER A 317 10.64 112.18 -53.65
N VAL A 318 9.42 111.65 -53.82
CA VAL A 318 8.52 112.02 -54.93
C VAL A 318 7.15 112.44 -54.38
N VAL A 319 7.09 113.61 -53.73
CA VAL A 319 5.83 114.32 -53.41
C VAL A 319 5.66 115.58 -54.30
N GLY A 320 6.45 115.72 -55.37
CA GLY A 320 6.48 116.94 -56.19
C GLY A 320 5.75 116.93 -57.54
N ILE A 321 4.99 115.89 -57.91
CA ILE A 321 4.50 115.71 -59.31
C ILE A 321 2.96 115.63 -59.41
N LEU A 322 2.23 116.47 -58.66
CA LEU A 322 0.80 116.72 -58.93
C LEU A 322 0.47 118.21 -59.13
N ALA A 323 1.47 119.05 -59.40
CA ALA A 323 1.27 120.48 -59.66
C ALA A 323 1.98 120.95 -60.95
N ASN A 324 1.61 120.40 -62.10
CA ASN A 324 1.47 121.15 -63.36
C ASN A 324 1.09 120.20 -64.50
N GLY A 325 -0.15 120.31 -65.00
CA GLY A 325 -0.62 119.52 -66.14
C GLY A 325 -2.13 119.54 -66.31
N LEU A 326 -2.78 120.69 -66.12
CA LEU A 326 -3.79 121.11 -67.09
C LEU A 326 -3.01 121.80 -68.21
N PHE A 327 -3.35 121.45 -69.45
CA PHE A 327 -2.67 121.69 -70.73
C PHE A 327 -1.74 120.57 -71.20
#